data_AF-A0A420WQ06-F1
#
_entry.id   AF-A0A420WQ06-F1
#
_cell.length_a   1.000
_cell.length_b   1.000
_cell.length_c   1.000
_cell.angle_alpha   90.00
_cell.angle_beta   90.00
_cell.angle_gamma   90.00
#
_symmetry.space_group_name_H-M   'P 1'
#
loop_
_entity.id
_entity.type
_entity.pdbx_description
1 polymer ?
#
loop_
_entity_poly.entity_id
_entity_poly.type
_entity_poly.pdbx_seq_one_letter_code
_entity_poly.pdbx_strand_id
1 'polypeptide(L)' 'MAIGRKANGQLKKGYRLAKGGRVVKAKAARKRRSRRR' A
#
# COMPACT_ATOMS: atom_id res chain seq x y z
N MET A 1 -13.84 12.80 -1.06
CA MET A 1 -12.49 12.25 -1.37
C MET A 1 -12.43 10.79 -0.95
N ALA A 2 -12.04 9.87 -1.85
CA ALA A 2 -11.92 8.45 -1.50
C ALA A 2 -10.83 8.22 -0.44
N ILE A 3 -11.12 7.39 0.56
CA ILE A 3 -10.20 7.08 1.67
C ILE A 3 -8.89 6.53 1.09
N GLY A 4 -7.76 7.12 1.52
CA GLY A 4 -6.42 6.67 1.11
C GLY A 4 -5.96 7.11 -0.28
N ARG A 5 -6.72 7.96 -1.00
CA ARG A 5 -6.29 8.61 -2.25
C ARG A 5 -6.14 10.13 -2.08
N LYS A 6 -5.19 10.71 -2.81
CA LYS A 6 -4.99 12.15 -3.00
C LYS A 6 -5.93 12.66 -4.11
N ALA A 7 -6.07 13.99 -4.21
CA ALA A 7 -6.85 14.62 -5.28
C ALA A 7 -6.30 14.28 -6.68
N ASN A 8 -4.98 14.09 -6.80
CA ASN A 8 -4.30 13.70 -8.05
C ASN A 8 -4.35 12.18 -8.35
N GLY A 9 -5.23 11.42 -7.68
CA GLY A 9 -5.41 9.98 -7.91
C GLY A 9 -4.34 9.07 -7.28
N GLN A 10 -3.23 9.62 -6.79
CA GLN A 10 -2.20 8.83 -6.11
C GLN A 10 -2.64 8.35 -4.73
N LEU A 11 -2.03 7.27 -4.24
CA LEU A 11 -2.27 6.78 -2.89
C LEU A 11 -1.55 7.62 -1.84
N LYS A 12 -2.19 7.79 -0.68
CA LYS A 12 -1.53 8.35 0.51
C LYS A 12 -0.46 7.39 1.01
N LYS A 13 0.61 7.91 1.62
CA LYS A 13 1.68 7.09 2.24
C LYS A 13 1.06 6.11 3.23
N GLY A 14 1.48 4.85 3.19
CA GLY A 14 0.92 3.80 4.05
C GLY A 14 -0.41 3.21 3.57
N TYR A 15 -0.82 3.48 2.32
CA TYR A 15 -1.92 2.80 1.64
C TYR A 15 -1.41 2.07 0.39
N ARG A 16 -2.16 1.05 -0.04
CA ARG A 16 -1.87 0.25 -1.24
C ARG A 16 -3.17 -0.19 -1.92
N LEU A 17 -3.07 -0.58 -3.19
CA LEU A 17 -4.16 -1.24 -3.89
C LEU A 17 -4.14 -2.73 -3.55
N ALA A 18 -5.30 -3.25 -3.17
CA ALA A 18 -5.57 -4.68 -3.09
C ALA A 18 -6.03 -5.20 -4.46
N LYS A 19 -6.08 -6.53 -4.60
CA LYS A 19 -6.73 -7.16 -5.76
C LYS A 19 -8.16 -6.63 -5.90
N GLY A 20 -8.57 -6.28 -7.11
CA GLY A 20 -9.87 -5.65 -7.39
C GLY A 20 -9.93 -4.13 -7.20
N GLY A 21 -8.78 -3.44 -7.10
CA GLY A 21 -8.73 -1.97 -7.12
C GLY A 21 -9.13 -1.28 -5.81
N ARG A 22 -9.38 -2.05 -4.74
CA ARG A 22 -9.72 -1.51 -3.42
C ARG A 22 -8.50 -0.89 -2.73
N VAL A 23 -8.66 0.29 -2.16
CA VAL A 23 -7.60 0.95 -1.37
C VAL A 23 -7.62 0.42 0.06
N VAL A 24 -6.49 -0.08 0.53
CA VAL A 24 -6.33 -0.63 1.89
C VAL A 24 -5.07 -0.08 2.56
N LYS A 25 -5.06 -0.04 3.90
CA LYS A 25 -3.86 0.34 4.66
C LYS A 25 -2.74 -0.69 4.41
N ALA A 26 -1.55 -0.19 4.11
CA ALA A 26 -0.37 -1.01 3.97
C ALA A 26 -0.03 -1.60 5.34
N LYS A 27 -0.14 -2.93 5.48
CA LYS A 27 0.50 -3.62 6.61
C LYS A 27 1.99 -3.64 6.30
N ALA A 28 2.83 -3.37 7.30
CA ALA A 28 4.26 -3.55 7.16
C ALA A 28 4.49 -5.00 6.71
N ALA A 29 4.94 -5.19 5.47
CA ALA A 29 5.39 -6.51 5.05
C ALA A 29 6.56 -6.84 5.97
N ARG A 30 6.46 -7.92 6.75
CA ARG A 30 7.57 -8.42 7.55
C ARG A 30 8.75 -8.55 6.60
N LYS A 31 9.74 -7.67 6.77
CA LYS A 31 10.94 -7.60 5.92
C LYS A 31 11.54 -8.99 5.93
N ARG A 32 11.34 -9.77 4.85
CA ARG A 32 12.04 -11.05 4.68
C ARG A 32 13.51 -10.66 4.60
N ARG A 33 14.25 -10.86 5.69
CA ARG A 33 15.71 -10.77 5.70
C ARG A 33 16.14 -11.69 4.56
N SER A 34 16.59 -11.10 3.47
CA SER A 34 17.23 -11.85 2.39
C SER A 34 18.39 -12.58 3.07
N ARG A 35 18.27 -13.91 3.21
CA ARG A 35 19.43 -14.74 3.51
C ARG A 35 20.25 -14.68 2.23
N ARG A 36 21.19 -13.73 2.20
CA ARG A 36 22.26 -13.68 1.21
C ARG A 36 22.99 -15.03 1.34
N ARG A 37 22.86 -15.87 0.32
CA ARG A 37 23.71 -17.04 0.13
C ARG A 37 25.10 -16.57 -0.23
#